data_AF-A0A1G5ER58-F1
#
_entry.id   AF-A0A1G5ER58-F1
#
_cell.length_a   1.000
_cell.length_b   1.000
_cell.length_c   1.000
_cell.angle_alpha   90.00
_cell.angle_beta   90.00
_cell.angle_gamma   90.00
#
_symmetry.space_group_name_H-M   'P 1'
#
loop_
_entity.id
_entity.type
_entity.pdbx_description
1 polymer ?
#
loop_
_entity_poly.entity_id
_entity_poly.type
_entity_poly.pdbx_seq_one_letter_code
_entity_poly.pdbx_strand_id
1 'polypeptide(L)'
;MKSVKTVLAVISSAAIFIIAPAAIAEESPGLMNVNISNVAKDIAKNINVDVSQIPKTVQIRVGLAAQVCNVAADVLADRHRSGVGSCTAEITTAELDQTVLGQVKGITR
;
A
#
# COMPACT_ATOMS: atom_id res chain seq x y z
N MET A 1 -36.00 18.16 -62.03
CA MET A 1 -35.55 16.76 -62.22
C MET A 1 -34.35 16.58 -61.29
N LYS A 2 -34.22 15.63 -60.37
CA LYS A 2 -34.78 14.28 -60.20
C LYS A 2 -34.69 13.95 -58.69
N SER A 3 -35.62 13.15 -58.23
CA SER A 3 -35.98 12.88 -56.84
C SER A 3 -34.90 12.16 -56.04
N VAL A 4 -34.71 12.57 -54.78
CA VAL A 4 -33.92 11.87 -53.77
C VAL A 4 -34.66 10.58 -53.38
N LYS A 5 -34.05 9.42 -53.63
CA LYS A 5 -34.59 8.11 -53.22
C LYS A 5 -33.55 7.38 -52.37
N THR A 6 -33.99 7.05 -51.17
CA THR A 6 -33.42 6.19 -50.14
C THR A 6 -32.71 4.95 -50.67
N VAL A 7 -31.52 4.66 -50.18
CA VAL A 7 -31.01 3.28 -50.04
C VAL A 7 -30.19 3.19 -48.75
N LEU A 8 -30.77 2.55 -47.73
CA LEU A 8 -30.03 1.95 -46.62
C LEU A 8 -29.23 0.76 -47.19
N ALA A 9 -27.93 0.72 -46.94
CA ALA A 9 -27.13 -0.48 -47.09
C ALA A 9 -26.15 -0.60 -45.91
N VAL A 10 -26.48 -1.53 -45.02
CA VAL A 10 -25.69 -2.01 -43.90
C VAL A 10 -24.59 -2.91 -44.47
N ILE A 11 -23.31 -2.58 -44.26
CA ILE A 11 -22.23 -3.57 -44.40
C ILE A 11 -21.25 -3.39 -43.25
N SER A 12 -21.23 -4.42 -42.41
CA SER A 12 -20.31 -4.67 -41.32
C SER A 12 -18.86 -4.36 -41.66
N SER A 13 -18.23 -3.55 -40.82
CA SER A 13 -16.81 -3.66 -40.52
C SER A 13 -16.65 -3.28 -39.05
N ALA A 14 -17.00 -4.23 -38.17
CA ALA A 14 -16.59 -4.18 -36.78
C ALA A 14 -15.07 -4.36 -36.74
N ALA A 15 -14.32 -3.27 -36.81
CA ALA A 15 -12.94 -3.27 -36.36
C ALA A 15 -12.97 -3.43 -34.83
N ILE A 16 -12.89 -4.68 -34.38
CA ILE A 16 -12.72 -5.01 -32.97
C ILE A 16 -11.33 -4.51 -32.58
N PHE A 17 -11.27 -3.32 -31.98
CA PHE A 17 -10.11 -2.92 -31.19
C PHE A 17 -10.04 -3.86 -29.99
N ILE A 18 -9.21 -4.90 -30.08
CA ILE A 18 -8.82 -5.72 -28.93
C ILE A 18 -7.88 -4.85 -28.09
N ILE A 19 -8.45 -3.98 -27.26
CA ILE A 19 -7.74 -3.42 -26.12
C ILE A 19 -7.53 -4.59 -25.15
N ALA A 20 -6.39 -5.27 -25.30
CA ALA A 20 -5.87 -6.08 -24.20
C ALA A 20 -5.67 -5.13 -23.02
N PRO A 21 -6.24 -5.40 -21.83
CA PRO A 21 -5.77 -4.73 -20.65
C PRO A 21 -4.29 -5.11 -20.51
N ALA A 22 -3.40 -4.14 -20.71
CA ALA A 22 -2.08 -4.22 -20.12
C ALA A 22 -2.34 -4.38 -18.61
N ALA A 23 -2.17 -5.60 -18.10
CA ALA A 23 -2.07 -5.84 -16.69
C ALA A 23 -0.85 -5.03 -16.25
N ILE A 24 -1.09 -3.81 -15.76
CA ILE A 24 -0.10 -3.12 -14.96
C ILE A 24 0.05 -4.05 -13.76
N ALA A 25 1.14 -4.81 -13.74
CA ALA A 25 1.64 -5.36 -12.50
C ALA A 25 2.00 -4.12 -11.66
N GLU A 26 0.99 -3.57 -10.99
CA GLU A 26 1.18 -2.65 -9.89
C GLU A 26 2.01 -3.47 -8.90
N GLU A 27 3.33 -3.30 -8.94
CA GLU A 27 4.23 -3.77 -7.87
C GLU A 27 3.89 -2.89 -6.66
N SER A 28 2.70 -3.13 -6.11
CA SER A 28 2.24 -2.48 -4.91
C SER A 28 3.30 -2.80 -3.87
N PRO A 29 3.97 -1.79 -3.29
CA PRO A 29 5.00 -2.05 -2.30
C PRO A 29 4.32 -2.81 -1.17
N GLY A 30 4.65 -4.10 -1.05
CA GLY A 30 3.98 -5.03 -0.15
C GLY A 30 3.87 -4.48 1.26
N LEU A 31 2.85 -4.92 1.99
CA LEU A 31 2.77 -4.64 3.42
C LEU A 31 3.78 -5.51 4.15
N MET A 32 4.57 -4.89 5.02
CA MET A 32 5.59 -5.55 5.84
C MET A 32 5.22 -5.43 7.31
N ASN A 33 5.47 -6.51 8.06
CA ASN A 33 5.36 -6.53 9.51
C ASN A 33 6.58 -5.84 10.13
N VAL A 34 6.38 -4.73 10.83
CA VAL A 34 7.44 -3.97 11.48
C VAL A 34 7.26 -4.02 12.98
N ASN A 35 8.31 -4.44 13.69
CA ASN A 35 8.35 -4.40 15.14
C ASN A 35 8.61 -2.96 15.57
N ILE A 36 7.69 -2.38 16.34
CA ILE A 36 7.79 -1.00 16.82
C ILE A 36 8.07 -0.92 18.32
N SER A 37 8.47 -2.03 18.96
CA SER A 37 8.66 -2.11 20.41
C SER A 37 9.71 -1.11 20.93
N ASN A 38 10.74 -0.81 20.13
CA ASN A 38 11.78 0.16 20.50
C ASN A 38 11.27 1.59 20.56
N VAL A 39 10.31 1.92 19.69
CA VAL A 39 9.77 3.28 19.53
C VAL A 39 8.34 3.42 20.07
N ALA A 40 7.75 2.35 20.60
CA ALA A 40 6.35 2.31 21.04
C ALA A 40 6.03 3.38 22.10
N LYS A 41 6.99 3.66 22.99
CA LYS A 41 6.85 4.71 24.01
C LYS A 41 6.77 6.11 23.39
N ASP A 42 7.58 6.38 22.37
CA ASP A 42 7.61 7.66 21.67
C ASP A 42 6.35 7.84 20.82
N ILE A 43 5.91 6.79 20.13
CA ILE A 43 4.65 6.77 19.39
C ILE A 43 3.47 7.06 20.33
N ALA A 44 3.38 6.34 21.46
CA ALA A 44 2.34 6.52 22.49
C ALA A 44 2.25 7.98 22.94
N LYS A 45 3.41 8.60 23.19
CA LYS A 45 3.51 10.02 23.55
C LYS A 45 3.04 10.93 22.41
N ASN A 46 3.44 10.67 21.17
CA ASN A 46 3.10 11.50 20.01
C ASN A 46 1.59 11.50 19.70
N ILE A 47 0.92 10.35 19.89
CA ILE A 47 -0.51 10.20 19.61
C ILE A 47 -1.40 10.31 20.87
N ASN A 48 -0.81 10.58 22.04
CA ASN A 48 -1.47 10.71 23.34
C ASN A 48 -2.35 9.49 23.69
N VAL A 49 -1.78 8.29 23.58
CA VAL A 49 -2.41 7.00 23.90
C VAL A 49 -1.55 6.27 24.94
N ASP A 50 -2.16 5.42 25.76
CA ASP A 50 -1.41 4.58 26.69
C ASP A 50 -0.51 3.59 25.93
N VAL A 51 0.74 3.45 26.35
CA VAL A 51 1.71 2.52 25.74
C VAL A 51 1.22 1.07 25.74
N SER A 52 0.38 0.68 26.70
CA SER A 52 -0.22 -0.66 26.76
C SER A 52 -1.19 -0.96 25.62
N GLN A 53 -1.70 0.09 24.96
CA GLN A 53 -2.60 -0.03 23.80
C GLN A 53 -1.82 -0.10 22.49
N ILE A 54 -0.51 0.22 22.50
CA ILE A 54 0.31 0.19 21.30
C ILE A 54 0.67 -1.26 20.96
N PRO A 55 0.36 -1.75 19.74
CA PRO A 55 0.77 -3.08 19.33
C PRO A 55 2.29 -3.17 19.20
N LYS A 56 2.87 -4.35 19.45
CA LYS A 56 4.32 -4.58 19.26
C LYS A 56 4.74 -4.60 17.79
N THR A 57 3.81 -4.96 16.92
CA THR A 57 4.05 -5.13 15.48
C THR A 57 2.93 -4.46 14.71
N VAL A 58 3.28 -3.75 13.63
CA VAL A 58 2.34 -3.07 12.75
C VAL A 58 2.61 -3.44 11.30
N GLN A 59 1.59 -3.36 10.45
CA GLN A 59 1.72 -3.61 9.02
C GLN A 59 1.77 -2.28 8.30
N ILE A 60 2.89 -2.00 7.65
CA ILE A 60 3.13 -0.76 6.91
C ILE A 60 3.75 -1.05 5.54
N ARG A 61 3.70 -0.09 4.62
CA ARG A 61 4.33 -0.22 3.30
C ARG A 61 5.85 -0.38 3.43
N VAL A 62 6.46 -1.20 2.57
CA VAL A 62 7.92 -1.41 2.53
C VAL A 62 8.71 -0.10 2.49
N GLY A 63 8.26 0.93 1.76
CA GLY A 63 8.93 2.22 1.71
C GLY A 63 8.99 2.94 3.07
N LEU A 64 7.89 2.92 3.83
CA LEU A 64 7.86 3.48 5.18
C LEU A 64 8.67 2.60 6.15
N ALA A 65 8.59 1.27 6.01
CA ALA A 65 9.39 0.33 6.79
C ALA A 65 10.89 0.58 6.62
N ALA A 66 11.35 0.79 5.39
CA ALA A 66 12.75 1.13 5.08
C ALA A 66 13.21 2.38 5.83
N GLN A 67 12.38 3.43 5.81
CA GLN A 67 12.67 4.69 6.48
C GLN A 67 12.76 4.52 8.00
N VAL A 68 11.76 3.89 8.63
CA VAL A 68 11.69 3.80 10.10
C VAL A 68 12.67 2.78 10.68
N CYS A 69 12.99 1.74 9.93
CA CYS A 69 13.97 0.72 10.32
C CYS A 69 15.41 1.08 9.93
N ASN A 70 15.63 2.19 9.21
CA ASN A 70 16.93 2.59 8.70
C ASN A 70 17.60 1.48 7.85
N VAL A 71 16.80 0.77 7.05
CA VAL A 71 17.25 -0.31 6.14
C VAL A 71 16.91 0.09 4.71
N ALA A 72 17.78 -0.26 3.77
CA ALA A 72 17.51 -0.01 2.36
C ALA A 72 16.27 -0.81 1.87
N ALA A 73 15.43 -0.17 1.04
CA ALA A 73 14.14 -0.72 0.64
C ALA A 73 14.26 -1.99 -0.22
N ASP A 74 15.34 -2.10 -1.00
CA ASP A 74 15.72 -3.29 -1.78
C ASP A 74 15.99 -4.50 -0.87
N VAL A 75 16.75 -4.29 0.22
CA VAL A 75 17.02 -5.33 1.23
C VAL A 75 15.74 -5.80 1.89
N LEU A 76 14.81 -4.89 2.21
CA LEU A 76 13.52 -5.25 2.78
C LEU A 76 12.59 -5.94 1.78
N ALA A 77 12.60 -5.54 0.51
CA ALA A 77 11.85 -6.20 -0.54
C ALA A 77 12.31 -7.67 -0.72
N ASP A 78 13.63 -7.91 -0.67
CA ASP A 78 14.18 -9.26 -0.75
C ASP A 78 13.86 -10.10 0.50
N ARG A 79 13.88 -9.50 1.70
CA ARG A 79 13.44 -10.16 2.94
C ARG A 79 11.96 -10.52 2.89
N HIS A 80 11.14 -9.63 2.35
CA HIS A 80 9.71 -9.86 2.15
C HIS A 80 9.47 -11.03 1.18
N ARG A 81 10.17 -11.07 0.03
CA ARG A 81 10.11 -12.18 -0.92
C ARG A 81 10.57 -13.51 -0.32
N SER A 82 11.55 -13.46 0.60
CA SER A 82 12.08 -14.64 1.29
C SER A 82 11.22 -15.12 2.47
N GLY A 83 10.11 -14.43 2.79
CA GLY A 83 9.23 -14.77 3.91
C GLY A 83 9.77 -14.41 5.30
N VAL A 84 10.90 -13.70 5.38
CA VAL A 84 11.56 -13.23 6.62
C VAL A 84 11.39 -11.72 6.79
N GLY A 85 10.35 -11.15 6.18
CA GLY A 85 10.12 -9.71 6.06
C GLY A 85 9.65 -9.07 7.37
N SER A 86 10.55 -8.96 8.34
CA SER A 86 10.36 -8.06 9.47
C SER A 86 11.60 -7.20 9.72
N CYS A 87 11.36 -5.97 10.16
CA CYS A 87 12.39 -5.06 10.65
C CYS A 87 11.94 -4.42 11.94
N THR A 88 12.89 -3.92 12.73
CA THR A 88 12.59 -3.20 13.97
C THR A 88 12.75 -1.71 13.71
N ALA A 89 11.71 -0.94 13.98
CA ALA A 89 11.76 0.50 13.84
C ALA A 89 12.76 1.10 14.85
N GLU A 90 13.68 1.92 14.35
CA GLU A 90 14.67 2.66 15.12
C GLU A 90 14.23 4.10 15.38
N ILE A 91 13.38 4.65 14.50
CA ILE A 91 12.89 6.02 14.57
C ILE A 91 11.36 6.09 14.40
N THR A 92 10.75 7.15 14.92
CA THR A 92 9.34 7.49 14.67
C THR A 92 9.22 8.49 13.52
N THR A 93 8.12 8.40 12.77
CA THR A 93 7.72 9.41 11.79
C THR A 93 6.24 9.73 11.95
N ALA A 94 5.81 10.91 11.49
CA ALA A 94 4.40 11.27 11.54
C ALA A 94 3.50 10.26 10.79
N GLU A 95 3.98 9.67 9.70
CA GLU A 95 3.26 8.63 8.95
C GLU A 95 3.15 7.32 9.76
N LEU A 96 4.21 6.93 10.48
CA LEU A 96 4.16 5.78 11.39
C LEU A 96 3.15 6.03 12.50
N ASP A 97 3.20 7.19 13.15
CA ASP A 97 2.32 7.56 14.26
C ASP A 97 0.84 7.50 13.85
N GLN A 98 0.50 8.03 12.67
CA GLN A 98 -0.87 7.97 12.15
C GLN A 98 -1.30 6.54 11.82
N THR A 99 -0.38 5.71 11.32
CA THR A 99 -0.68 4.30 11.04
C THR A 99 -0.98 3.55 12.33
N VAL A 100 -0.16 3.72 13.38
CA VAL A 100 -0.41 3.11 14.69
C VAL A 100 -1.73 3.61 15.28
N LEU A 101 -1.99 4.92 15.22
CA LEU A 101 -3.25 5.49 15.72
C LEU A 101 -4.48 4.88 15.02
N GLY A 102 -4.41 4.69 13.70
CA GLY A 102 -5.46 4.03 12.93
C GLY A 102 -5.69 2.58 13.38
N GLN A 103 -4.61 1.84 13.62
CA GLN A 103 -4.69 0.46 14.10
C GLN A 103 -5.25 0.37 15.52
N VAL A 104 -4.80 1.22 16.45
CA VAL A 104 -5.33 1.27 17.83
C VAL A 104 -6.82 1.55 17.83
N LYS A 105 -7.27 2.56 17.08
CA LYS A 105 -8.70 2.88 16.94
C LYS A 105 -9.50 1.75 16.30
N GLY A 106 -8.91 1.02 15.36
CA GLY A 106 -9.52 -0.15 14.73
C GLY A 106 -9.66 -1.35 15.66
N ILE A 107 -8.76 -1.50 16.63
CA ILE A 107 -8.80 -2.55 17.67
C ILE A 107 -9.89 -2.28 18.72
N THR A 108 -10.30 -1.02 18.90
CA THR A 108 -11.28 -0.63 19.93
C THR A 108 -12.75 -0.78 19.51
N ARG A 109 -13.05 -1.53 18.44
CA ARG A 109 -14.41 -1.65 17.87
C ARG A 109 -15.07 -3.00 18.15
#